data_AF-A0A9N8Z8A4-F1
#
_entry.id   AF-A0A9N8Z8A4-F1
#
_cell.length_a   1.000
_cell.length_b   1.000
_cell.length_c   1.000
_cell.angle_alpha   90.00
_cell.angle_beta   90.00
_cell.angle_gamma   90.00
#
_symmetry.space_group_name_H-M   'P 1'
#
loop_
_entity.id
_entity.type
_entity.pdbx_description
1 polymer ?
#
loop_
_entity_poly.entity_id
_entity_poly.type
_entity_poly.pdbx_seq_one_letter_code
_entity_poly.pdbx_strand_id
1 'polypeptide(L)'
;MNDYILNFGEINQKFVEWFCSNGGKISPKIAFKDYSSENSGRGVVAVDDIQPFEVLFSIPHSIILSEKTSSLKDLIPSDEFEKLGKINSWFPLILCMMYESQKEDSLWKPYFDILPREFDTPMFWNEEQLAELEGTSVIDKIGRVEAEIQFNEHLLPIIQSIPSIFDSNKHNLELFHCMGSLVMANAFQNKIKKDDAENNDEVDEDEEITMMPMADMLNHKTGFNNYNTYGELCSADLLRKYGFVDENNIHDIVELNGQFVVDTLSIDEDTKDKKAFKLNIEMLLEEDILNDILILDTTKEIPPELIIIAKIMTMDKAQFKKFRKTNNFPEPKMNLDIKTRLIQLFEKRLSMYKTSIKDDDEILKSNNISLKLKYTIIMRLSEKRILHGLLDNLNNWNDDENKEEIQRKKRKIK
;
A
#
# COMPACT_ATOMS: atom_id res chain seq x y z
N MET A 1 -1.92 34.88 0.07
CA MET A 1 -0.67 34.26 0.56
C MET A 1 -0.37 34.55 2.04
N ASN A 2 -1.19 35.35 2.76
CA ASN A 2 -0.93 35.70 4.18
C ASN A 2 -1.92 35.14 5.23
N ASP A 3 -3.07 34.55 4.85
CA ASP A 3 -4.02 33.97 5.83
C ASP A 3 -3.65 32.55 6.28
N TYR A 4 -2.90 31.79 5.48
CA TYR A 4 -2.48 30.42 5.83
C TYR A 4 -1.32 30.39 6.86
N ILE A 5 -0.40 31.36 6.81
CA ILE A 5 0.79 31.39 7.69
C ILE A 5 0.41 31.81 9.12
N LEU A 6 -0.55 32.73 9.27
CA LEU A 6 -1.12 33.09 10.58
C LEU A 6 -1.85 31.90 11.23
N ASN A 7 -2.33 30.94 10.44
CA ASN A 7 -3.09 29.79 10.91
C ASN A 7 -2.22 28.61 11.40
N PHE A 8 -1.05 28.38 10.81
CA PHE A 8 -0.21 27.21 11.16
C PHE A 8 0.28 27.28 12.62
N GLY A 9 0.90 28.39 13.01
CA GLY A 9 1.46 28.56 14.36
C GLY A 9 0.38 28.49 15.45
N GLU A 10 -0.73 29.20 15.26
CA GLU A 10 -1.83 29.26 16.22
C GLU A 10 -2.54 27.91 16.40
N ILE A 11 -2.87 27.20 15.31
CA ILE A 11 -3.51 25.88 15.42
C ILE A 11 -2.55 24.88 16.09
N ASN A 12 -1.27 24.86 15.71
CA ASN A 12 -0.31 23.94 16.34
C ASN A 12 -0.11 24.24 17.82
N GLN A 13 -0.11 25.51 18.22
CA GLN A 13 -0.05 25.89 19.62
C GLN A 13 -1.26 25.34 20.38
N LYS A 14 -2.49 25.52 19.85
CA LYS A 14 -3.71 24.96 20.45
C LYS A 14 -3.65 23.44 20.56
N PHE A 15 -3.13 22.75 19.54
CA PHE A 15 -2.93 21.31 19.58
C PHE A 15 -1.95 20.90 20.69
N VAL A 16 -0.78 21.57 20.79
CA VAL A 16 0.22 21.27 21.82
C VAL A 16 -0.32 21.55 23.23
N GLU A 17 -1.01 22.67 23.42
CA GLU A 17 -1.66 23.02 24.69
C GLU A 17 -2.69 21.96 25.09
N TRP A 18 -3.54 21.53 24.15
CA TRP A 18 -4.50 20.45 24.36
C TRP A 18 -3.82 19.12 24.70
N PHE A 19 -2.81 18.72 23.93
CA PHE A 19 -2.10 17.47 24.10
C PHE A 19 -1.45 17.40 25.49
N CYS A 20 -0.74 18.46 25.88
CA CYS A 20 -0.09 18.56 27.20
C CYS A 20 -1.10 18.65 28.35
N SER A 21 -2.20 19.40 28.18
CA SER A 21 -3.24 19.52 29.22
C SER A 21 -3.96 18.20 29.51
N ASN A 22 -3.95 17.27 28.54
CA ASN A 22 -4.48 15.93 28.71
C ASN A 22 -3.43 14.88 29.13
N GLY A 23 -2.25 15.33 29.61
CA GLY A 23 -1.20 14.46 30.14
C GLY A 23 -0.15 14.01 29.13
N GLY A 24 -0.27 14.44 27.87
CA GLY A 24 0.75 14.27 26.86
C GLY A 24 2.05 14.99 27.25
N LYS A 25 3.18 14.46 26.79
CA LYS A 25 4.49 15.12 26.95
C LYS A 25 5.16 15.19 25.59
N ILE A 26 5.78 16.34 25.29
CA ILE A 26 6.53 16.58 24.06
C ILE A 26 7.93 17.05 24.48
N SER A 27 8.97 16.48 23.88
CA SER A 27 10.35 16.91 24.09
C SER A 27 10.53 18.36 23.61
N PRO A 28 11.26 19.21 24.34
CA PRO A 28 11.58 20.55 23.86
C PRO A 28 12.55 20.54 22.66
N LYS A 29 13.13 19.37 22.32
CA LYS A 29 14.06 19.20 21.19
C LYS A 29 13.37 18.94 19.86
N ILE A 30 12.04 18.94 19.83
CA ILE A 30 11.26 18.75 18.60
C ILE A 30 10.26 19.88 18.43
N ALA A 31 9.97 20.23 17.18
CA ALA A 31 9.00 21.26 16.86
C ALA A 31 8.21 20.90 15.59
N PHE A 32 6.98 21.40 15.52
CA PHE A 32 6.21 21.38 14.28
C PHE A 32 6.86 22.29 13.23
N LYS A 33 6.92 21.80 12.00
CA LYS A 33 7.40 22.54 10.84
C LYS A 33 6.42 22.42 9.68
N ASP A 34 6.22 23.55 9.01
CA ASP A 34 5.40 23.64 7.82
C ASP A 34 6.24 23.28 6.59
N TYR A 35 5.91 22.15 5.97
CA TYR A 35 6.47 21.63 4.73
C TYR A 35 5.50 21.76 3.55
N SER A 36 4.47 22.61 3.65
CA SER A 36 3.49 22.83 2.57
C SER A 36 4.16 23.36 1.30
N SER A 37 5.21 24.18 1.42
CA SER A 37 6.02 24.64 0.27
C SER A 37 6.79 23.51 -0.45
N GLU A 38 6.95 22.37 0.21
CA GLU A 38 7.59 21.16 -0.30
C GLU A 38 6.57 20.06 -0.63
N ASN A 39 5.27 20.39 -0.62
CA ASN A 39 4.14 19.46 -0.79
C ASN A 39 4.18 18.27 0.19
N SER A 40 4.63 18.50 1.42
CA SER A 40 4.69 17.47 2.47
C SER A 40 3.92 17.87 3.74
N GLY A 41 3.07 18.90 3.63
CA GLY A 41 2.15 19.33 4.68
C GLY A 41 2.84 19.70 5.98
N ARG A 42 2.38 19.13 7.10
CA ARG A 42 2.95 19.35 8.43
C ARG A 42 3.87 18.20 8.79
N GLY A 43 4.95 18.49 9.52
CA GLY A 43 5.82 17.46 10.09
C GLY A 43 6.49 17.91 11.38
N VAL A 44 7.29 17.02 11.96
CA VAL A 44 8.08 17.28 13.16
C VAL A 44 9.57 17.23 12.84
N VAL A 45 10.31 18.24 13.29
CA VAL A 45 11.76 18.40 13.07
C VAL A 45 12.51 18.47 14.41
N ALA A 46 13.75 18.00 14.44
CA ALA A 46 14.65 18.24 15.57
C ALA A 46 15.10 19.72 15.59
N VAL A 47 15.07 20.34 16.76
CA VAL A 47 15.60 21.71 17.00
C VAL A 47 16.85 21.71 17.88
N ASP A 48 17.26 20.54 18.37
CA ASP A 48 18.47 20.29 19.15
C ASP A 48 18.91 18.82 18.96
N ASP A 49 20.12 18.47 19.39
CA ASP A 49 20.68 17.12 19.27
C ASP A 49 19.90 16.11 20.14
N ILE A 50 19.32 15.10 19.48
CA ILE A 50 18.56 14.01 20.11
C ILE A 50 19.47 12.79 20.23
N GLN A 51 19.62 12.27 21.45
CA GLN A 51 20.43 11.06 21.67
C GLN A 51 19.64 9.79 21.33
N PRO A 52 20.31 8.68 20.95
CA PRO A 52 19.64 7.39 20.81
C PRO A 52 18.84 7.04 22.06
N PHE A 53 17.60 6.55 21.86
CA PHE A 53 16.65 6.19 22.92
C PHE A 53 16.09 7.36 23.76
N GLU A 54 16.35 8.61 23.38
CA GLU A 54 15.71 9.77 24.01
C GLU A 54 14.21 9.81 23.67
N VAL A 55 13.36 10.01 24.69
CA VAL A 55 11.91 10.06 24.52
C VAL A 55 11.50 11.37 23.84
N LEU A 56 10.89 11.26 22.66
CA LEU A 56 10.41 12.41 21.89
C LEU A 56 9.06 12.92 22.38
N PHE A 57 8.15 12.01 22.71
CA PHE A 57 6.84 12.32 23.29
C PHE A 57 6.26 11.09 23.99
N SER A 58 5.23 11.30 24.82
CA SER A 58 4.42 10.23 25.42
C SER A 58 2.95 10.54 25.29
N ILE A 59 2.16 9.57 24.84
CA ILE A 59 0.72 9.71 24.57
C ILE A 59 -0.07 8.95 25.66
N PRO A 60 -0.90 9.63 26.46
CA PRO A 60 -1.83 8.96 27.37
C PRO A 60 -2.88 8.16 26.60
N HIS A 61 -3.19 6.95 27.07
CA HIS A 61 -4.23 6.12 26.45
C HIS A 61 -5.59 6.80 26.36
N SER A 62 -5.91 7.72 27.28
CA SER A 62 -7.19 8.45 27.30
C SER A 62 -7.40 9.40 26.13
N ILE A 63 -6.35 9.78 25.40
CA ILE A 63 -6.46 10.67 24.22
C ILE A 63 -6.18 9.97 22.89
N ILE A 64 -5.89 8.66 22.90
CA ILE A 64 -5.91 7.85 21.68
C ILE A 64 -7.35 7.82 21.18
N LEU A 65 -7.59 8.14 19.91
CA LEU A 65 -8.94 8.11 19.35
C LEU A 65 -9.23 6.70 18.78
N SER A 66 -10.28 6.09 19.32
CA SER A 66 -10.67 4.69 19.09
C SER A 66 -12.16 4.51 19.39
N GLU A 67 -12.72 3.34 19.07
CA GLU A 67 -14.09 2.99 19.48
C GLU A 67 -14.23 2.95 21.01
N LYS A 68 -13.15 2.68 21.74
CA LYS A 68 -13.15 2.58 23.21
C LYS A 68 -13.11 3.93 23.91
N THR A 69 -12.55 4.94 23.27
CA THR A 69 -12.32 6.26 23.88
C THR A 69 -13.34 7.30 23.44
N SER A 70 -13.86 7.21 22.22
CA SER A 70 -14.93 8.11 21.75
C SER A 70 -16.19 7.97 22.59
N SER A 71 -16.89 9.08 22.83
CA SER A 71 -18.18 9.04 23.53
C SER A 71 -19.29 8.38 22.69
N LEU A 72 -19.04 8.09 21.42
CA LEU A 72 -20.02 7.46 20.53
C LEU A 72 -20.44 6.06 21.00
N LYS A 73 -19.53 5.31 21.65
CA LYS A 73 -19.80 3.96 22.18
C LYS A 73 -20.97 3.91 23.17
N ASP A 74 -21.22 5.02 23.87
CA ASP A 74 -22.30 5.11 24.87
C ASP A 74 -23.63 5.54 24.23
N LEU A 75 -23.60 5.91 22.94
CA LEU A 75 -24.73 6.46 22.20
C LEU A 75 -25.26 5.53 21.11
N ILE A 76 -24.47 4.53 20.71
CA ILE A 76 -24.84 3.50 19.74
C ILE A 76 -24.83 2.13 20.45
N PRO A 77 -25.77 1.22 20.17
CA PRO A 77 -25.73 -0.14 20.71
C PRO A 77 -24.39 -0.85 20.43
N SER A 78 -23.85 -1.55 21.42
CA SER A 78 -22.53 -2.20 21.31
C SER A 78 -22.49 -3.27 20.21
N ASP A 79 -23.61 -3.93 19.93
CA ASP A 79 -23.72 -4.92 18.86
C ASP A 79 -23.59 -4.32 17.46
N GLU A 80 -23.86 -3.02 17.29
CA GLU A 80 -23.61 -2.33 16.01
C GLU A 80 -22.13 -2.13 15.74
N PHE A 81 -21.34 -1.71 16.74
CA PHE A 81 -19.89 -1.62 16.60
C PHE A 81 -19.26 -2.98 16.28
N GLU A 82 -19.68 -4.04 16.99
CA GLU A 82 -19.21 -5.40 16.71
C GLU A 82 -19.57 -5.88 15.29
N LYS A 83 -20.78 -5.58 14.81
CA LYS A 83 -21.18 -5.90 13.43
C LYS A 83 -20.33 -5.15 12.41
N LEU A 84 -20.13 -3.85 12.61
CA LEU A 84 -19.29 -3.02 11.74
C LEU A 84 -17.85 -3.52 11.68
N GLY A 85 -17.25 -3.80 12.83
CA GLY A 85 -15.88 -4.32 12.92
C GLY A 85 -15.70 -5.67 12.22
N LYS A 86 -16.72 -6.53 12.25
CA LYS A 86 -16.72 -7.82 11.50
C LYS A 86 -16.83 -7.64 9.99
N ILE A 87 -17.50 -6.59 9.53
CA ILE A 87 -17.59 -6.25 8.10
C ILE A 87 -16.25 -5.67 7.62
N ASN A 88 -15.74 -4.69 8.38
CA ASN A 88 -14.48 -4.04 8.10
C ASN A 88 -13.92 -3.47 9.40
N SER A 89 -12.71 -3.87 9.77
CA SER A 89 -12.08 -3.48 11.04
C SER A 89 -11.84 -1.96 11.18
N TRP A 90 -11.96 -1.19 10.10
CA TRP A 90 -11.79 0.27 10.11
C TRP A 90 -13.09 1.00 10.42
N PHE A 91 -14.24 0.39 10.18
CA PHE A 91 -15.54 1.07 10.24
C PHE A 91 -15.89 1.61 11.62
N PRO A 92 -15.62 0.90 12.74
CA PRO A 92 -15.78 1.47 14.07
C PRO A 92 -15.03 2.80 14.25
N LEU A 93 -13.75 2.83 13.91
CA LEU A 93 -12.92 4.03 14.02
C LEU A 93 -13.40 5.13 13.07
N ILE A 94 -13.70 4.81 11.82
CA ILE A 94 -14.18 5.79 10.83
C ILE A 94 -15.48 6.44 11.32
N LEU A 95 -16.43 5.66 11.84
CA LEU A 95 -17.68 6.20 12.37
C LEU A 95 -17.45 7.10 13.59
N CYS A 96 -16.56 6.71 14.50
CA CYS A 96 -16.12 7.56 15.61
C CYS A 96 -15.49 8.87 15.12
N MET A 97 -14.62 8.82 14.12
CA MET A 97 -13.98 10.02 13.55
C MET A 97 -15.00 10.93 12.85
N MET A 98 -15.95 10.36 12.11
CA MET A 98 -17.05 11.12 11.50
C MET A 98 -17.85 11.86 12.58
N TYR A 99 -18.22 11.19 13.67
CA TYR A 99 -18.93 11.80 14.80
C TYR A 99 -18.10 12.88 15.51
N GLU A 100 -16.90 12.56 15.97
CA GLU A 100 -16.07 13.47 16.76
C GLU A 100 -15.62 14.70 15.95
N SER A 101 -15.36 14.54 14.64
CA SER A 101 -14.94 15.67 13.78
C SER A 101 -16.03 16.73 13.57
N GLN A 102 -17.31 16.37 13.71
CA GLN A 102 -18.46 17.27 13.55
C GLN A 102 -19.05 17.76 14.88
N LYS A 103 -18.51 17.28 16.00
CA LYS A 103 -18.93 17.64 17.35
C LYS A 103 -18.13 18.86 17.84
N GLU A 104 -18.82 19.97 18.10
CA GLU A 104 -18.19 21.24 18.50
C GLU A 104 -17.41 21.15 19.82
N ASP A 105 -17.91 20.36 20.78
CA ASP A 105 -17.29 20.12 22.09
C ASP A 105 -16.49 18.80 22.14
N SER A 106 -16.04 18.28 20.98
CA SER A 106 -15.20 17.09 20.94
C SER A 106 -13.89 17.30 21.68
N LEU A 107 -13.49 16.30 22.47
CA LEU A 107 -12.17 16.26 23.08
C LEU A 107 -11.08 16.40 22.02
N TRP A 108 -11.25 15.81 20.85
CA TRP A 108 -10.24 15.78 19.78
C TRP A 108 -10.33 16.97 18.81
N LYS A 109 -11.14 18.00 19.10
CA LYS A 109 -11.28 19.14 18.19
C LYS A 109 -9.93 19.78 17.81
N PRO A 110 -8.98 20.06 18.74
CA PRO A 110 -7.67 20.61 18.37
C PRO A 110 -6.81 19.65 17.54
N TYR A 111 -7.03 18.34 17.67
CA TYR A 111 -6.37 17.33 16.86
C TYR A 111 -6.94 17.28 15.44
N PHE A 112 -8.26 17.26 15.27
CA PHE A 112 -8.89 17.36 13.94
C PHE A 112 -8.57 18.67 13.22
N ASP A 113 -8.30 19.75 13.95
CA ASP A 113 -7.94 21.05 13.36
C ASP A 113 -6.55 21.05 12.72
N ILE A 114 -5.64 20.15 13.12
CA ILE A 114 -4.34 20.00 12.46
C ILE A 114 -4.33 18.93 11.36
N LEU A 115 -5.27 17.98 11.36
CA LEU A 115 -5.31 16.93 10.34
C LEU A 115 -5.64 17.49 8.94
N PRO A 116 -5.11 16.88 7.86
CA PRO A 116 -5.46 17.29 6.50
C PRO A 116 -6.93 17.00 6.21
N ARG A 117 -7.54 17.87 5.38
CA ARG A 117 -8.91 17.71 4.86
C ARG A 117 -8.96 17.44 3.36
N GLU A 118 -7.84 17.66 2.68
CA GLU A 118 -7.65 17.43 1.25
C GLU A 118 -6.53 16.41 1.07
N PHE A 119 -6.67 15.54 0.08
CA PHE A 119 -5.74 14.45 -0.17
C PHE A 119 -5.39 14.37 -1.65
N ASP A 120 -4.12 14.08 -1.93
CA ASP A 120 -3.62 13.84 -3.28
C ASP A 120 -3.61 12.35 -3.66
N THR A 121 -4.21 11.48 -2.84
CA THR A 121 -4.33 10.05 -3.12
C THR A 121 -5.29 9.79 -4.30
N PRO A 122 -5.07 8.73 -5.10
CA PRO A 122 -5.94 8.33 -6.21
C PRO A 122 -7.44 8.22 -5.90
N MET A 123 -7.81 7.97 -4.64
CA MET A 123 -9.21 7.98 -4.16
C MET A 123 -9.99 9.23 -4.58
N PHE A 124 -9.33 10.40 -4.64
CA PHE A 124 -9.96 11.70 -4.95
C PHE A 124 -9.67 12.17 -6.39
N TRP A 125 -9.11 11.32 -7.24
CA TRP A 125 -8.76 11.70 -8.61
C TRP A 125 -9.96 11.61 -9.53
N ASN A 126 -9.99 12.50 -10.53
CA ASN A 126 -10.97 12.46 -11.62
C ASN A 126 -10.57 11.40 -12.67
N GLU A 127 -11.46 11.14 -13.63
CA GLU A 127 -11.25 10.11 -14.66
C GLU A 127 -10.00 10.36 -15.52
N GLU A 128 -9.70 11.60 -15.87
CA GLU A 128 -8.51 11.96 -16.66
C GLU A 128 -7.21 11.67 -15.89
N GLN A 129 -7.19 11.99 -14.60
CA GLN A 129 -6.06 11.70 -13.71
C GLN A 129 -5.90 10.20 -13.48
N LEU A 130 -6.99 9.46 -13.30
CA LEU A 130 -6.97 8.01 -13.15
C LEU A 130 -6.49 7.31 -14.44
N ALA A 131 -6.81 7.86 -15.61
CA ALA A 131 -6.31 7.36 -16.89
C ALA A 131 -4.78 7.45 -17.02
N GLU A 132 -4.08 8.24 -16.20
CA GLU A 132 -2.61 8.26 -16.18
C GLU A 132 -1.99 7.04 -15.49
N LEU A 133 -2.77 6.33 -14.67
CA LEU A 133 -2.36 5.11 -13.95
C LEU A 133 -2.56 3.84 -14.79
N GLU A 134 -2.96 3.96 -16.06
CA GLU A 134 -3.19 2.83 -16.95
C GLU A 134 -1.94 1.93 -17.04
N GLY A 135 -2.15 0.63 -16.80
CA GLY A 135 -1.10 -0.38 -16.78
C GLY A 135 -0.36 -0.53 -15.45
N THR A 136 -0.74 0.23 -14.41
CA THR A 136 -0.16 0.12 -13.05
C THR A 136 -1.09 -0.69 -12.14
N SER A 137 -0.56 -1.26 -11.05
CA SER A 137 -1.38 -2.00 -10.07
C SER A 137 -2.22 -1.09 -9.16
N VAL A 138 -2.05 0.23 -9.23
CA VAL A 138 -2.74 1.18 -8.35
C VAL A 138 -4.24 1.20 -8.64
N ILE A 139 -4.64 1.14 -9.92
CA ILE A 139 -6.06 1.26 -10.35
C ILE A 139 -6.94 0.23 -9.63
N ASP A 140 -6.51 -1.02 -9.63
CA ASP A 140 -7.28 -2.13 -9.04
C ASP A 140 -7.33 -2.07 -7.50
N LYS A 141 -6.46 -1.26 -6.88
CA LYS A 141 -6.31 -1.17 -5.43
C LYS A 141 -6.93 0.08 -4.82
N ILE A 142 -7.45 1.02 -5.63
CA ILE A 142 -8.06 2.27 -5.11
C ILE A 142 -9.25 1.94 -4.21
N GLY A 143 -10.09 0.97 -4.61
CA GLY A 143 -11.22 0.49 -3.81
C GLY A 143 -12.35 1.52 -3.62
N ARG A 144 -12.43 2.57 -4.46
CA ARG A 144 -13.40 3.66 -4.30
C ARG A 144 -14.84 3.15 -4.41
N VAL A 145 -15.13 2.38 -5.45
CA VAL A 145 -16.49 1.89 -5.72
C VAL A 145 -16.96 0.97 -4.59
N GLU A 146 -16.09 0.06 -4.15
CA GLU A 146 -16.35 -0.86 -3.06
C GLU A 146 -16.57 -0.10 -1.73
N ALA A 147 -15.74 0.91 -1.44
CA ALA A 147 -15.90 1.75 -0.26
C ALA A 147 -17.22 2.53 -0.27
N GLU A 148 -17.63 3.08 -1.42
CA GLU A 148 -18.92 3.78 -1.58
C GLU A 148 -20.11 2.83 -1.37
N ILE A 149 -20.05 1.61 -1.89
CA ILE A 149 -21.07 0.58 -1.67
C ILE A 149 -21.16 0.25 -0.17
N GLN A 150 -20.03 -0.03 0.47
CA GLN A 150 -20.01 -0.39 1.89
C GLN A 150 -20.48 0.77 2.79
N PHE A 151 -20.18 2.02 2.45
CA PHE A 151 -20.73 3.18 3.14
C PHE A 151 -22.26 3.19 3.08
N ASN A 152 -22.83 3.04 1.88
CA ASN A 152 -24.27 3.06 1.66
C ASN A 152 -25.00 1.87 2.34
N GLU A 153 -24.38 0.70 2.34
CA GLU A 153 -24.98 -0.52 2.90
C GLU A 153 -24.85 -0.62 4.43
N HIS A 154 -23.81 -0.03 5.03
CA HIS A 154 -23.46 -0.30 6.43
C HIS A 154 -23.41 0.94 7.33
N LEU A 155 -22.79 2.03 6.89
CA LEU A 155 -22.64 3.23 7.74
C LEU A 155 -23.83 4.18 7.60
N LEU A 156 -24.31 4.40 6.37
CA LEU A 156 -25.41 5.31 6.09
C LEU A 156 -26.72 4.92 6.82
N PRO A 157 -27.12 3.64 6.93
CA PRO A 157 -28.30 3.26 7.70
C PRO A 157 -28.18 3.63 9.19
N ILE A 158 -26.99 3.45 9.78
CA ILE A 158 -26.72 3.81 11.19
C ILE A 158 -26.85 5.33 11.35
N ILE A 159 -26.18 6.11 10.47
CA ILE A 159 -26.24 7.58 10.44
C ILE A 159 -27.69 8.06 10.35
N GLN A 160 -28.50 7.48 9.46
CA GLN A 160 -29.90 7.88 9.27
C GLN A 160 -30.82 7.46 10.43
N SER A 161 -30.47 6.39 11.15
CA SER A 161 -31.29 5.89 12.26
C SER A 161 -31.19 6.74 13.54
N ILE A 162 -30.15 7.58 13.67
CA ILE A 162 -29.91 8.39 14.88
C ILE A 162 -29.70 9.89 14.53
N PRO A 163 -30.73 10.59 14.01
CA PRO A 163 -30.62 11.99 13.56
C PRO A 163 -30.36 12.98 14.70
N SER A 164 -30.52 12.58 15.96
CA SER A 164 -30.15 13.38 17.13
C SER A 164 -28.64 13.50 17.32
N ILE A 165 -27.87 12.58 16.73
CA ILE A 165 -26.41 12.51 16.81
C ILE A 165 -25.79 12.87 15.47
N PHE A 166 -26.33 12.31 14.39
CA PHE A 166 -25.80 12.48 13.05
C PHE A 166 -26.67 13.39 12.19
N ASP A 167 -26.04 14.37 11.55
CA ASP A 167 -26.61 15.16 10.46
C ASP A 167 -26.16 14.58 9.11
N SER A 168 -27.07 13.98 8.34
CA SER A 168 -26.75 13.36 7.04
C SER A 168 -26.20 14.35 6.00
N ASN A 169 -26.36 15.65 6.18
CA ASN A 169 -25.71 16.64 5.30
C ASN A 169 -24.22 16.79 5.59
N LYS A 170 -23.80 16.53 6.84
CA LYS A 170 -22.41 16.60 7.29
C LYS A 170 -21.74 15.22 7.31
N HIS A 171 -22.45 14.22 7.83
CA HIS A 171 -22.01 12.83 7.95
C HIS A 171 -22.37 12.09 6.66
N ASN A 172 -21.67 12.46 5.60
CA ASN A 172 -21.93 12.02 4.24
C ASN A 172 -20.73 11.24 3.69
N LEU A 173 -20.84 10.86 2.41
CA LEU A 173 -19.81 10.07 1.73
C LEU A 173 -18.45 10.80 1.62
N GLU A 174 -18.46 12.13 1.46
CA GLU A 174 -17.24 12.93 1.40
C GLU A 174 -16.49 12.87 2.73
N LEU A 175 -17.21 13.02 3.85
CA LEU A 175 -16.63 12.89 5.18
C LEU A 175 -16.12 11.46 5.42
N PHE A 176 -16.86 10.44 4.97
CA PHE A 176 -16.43 9.04 5.05
C PHE A 176 -15.10 8.81 4.31
N HIS A 177 -14.97 9.30 3.07
CA HIS A 177 -13.71 9.21 2.32
C HIS A 177 -12.56 9.96 3.00
N CYS A 178 -12.83 11.15 3.55
CA CYS A 178 -11.85 11.92 4.30
C CYS A 178 -11.34 11.14 5.53
N MET A 179 -12.25 10.62 6.36
CA MET A 179 -11.88 9.85 7.55
C MET A 179 -11.19 8.52 7.19
N GLY A 180 -11.69 7.80 6.18
CA GLY A 180 -11.05 6.58 5.70
C GLY A 180 -9.63 6.81 5.16
N SER A 181 -9.38 7.95 4.50
CA SER A 181 -8.05 8.32 4.02
C SER A 181 -7.11 8.71 5.17
N LEU A 182 -7.62 9.39 6.20
CA LEU A 182 -6.87 9.64 7.43
C LEU A 182 -6.48 8.33 8.12
N VAL A 183 -7.41 7.38 8.25
CA VAL A 183 -7.14 6.07 8.83
C VAL A 183 -6.07 5.33 8.04
N MET A 184 -6.18 5.29 6.71
CA MET A 184 -5.19 4.64 5.84
C MET A 184 -3.77 5.21 6.00
N ALA A 185 -3.66 6.54 6.14
CA ALA A 185 -2.38 7.22 6.18
C ALA A 185 -1.79 7.40 7.59
N ASN A 186 -2.61 7.40 8.65
CA ASN A 186 -2.18 7.88 9.97
C ASN A 186 -2.55 6.96 11.14
N ALA A 187 -3.38 5.92 10.92
CA ALA A 187 -3.75 5.04 12.01
C ALA A 187 -2.64 4.03 12.34
N PHE A 188 -2.61 3.64 13.61
CA PHE A 188 -1.68 2.67 14.16
C PHE A 188 -2.44 1.43 14.62
N GLN A 189 -1.87 0.26 14.38
CA GLN A 189 -2.31 -0.99 14.99
C GLN A 189 -1.84 -1.01 16.44
N ASN A 190 -2.79 -0.89 17.36
CA ASN A 190 -2.54 -0.92 18.79
C ASN A 190 -2.78 -2.34 19.31
N LYS A 191 -1.70 -2.99 19.75
CA LYS A 191 -1.76 -4.32 20.39
C LYS A 191 -2.20 -4.15 21.84
N ILE A 192 -3.43 -4.54 22.13
CA ILE A 192 -3.96 -4.47 23.50
C ILE A 192 -3.59 -5.77 24.21
N LYS A 193 -2.73 -5.67 25.22
CA LYS A 193 -2.51 -6.79 26.15
C LYS A 193 -3.79 -6.96 26.97
N LYS A 194 -4.45 -8.10 26.84
CA LYS A 194 -5.48 -8.50 27.81
C LYS A 194 -4.77 -8.75 29.14
N ASP A 195 -5.12 -7.97 30.16
CA ASP A 195 -4.51 -8.06 31.50
C ASP A 195 -4.86 -9.37 32.26
N ASP A 196 -5.60 -10.30 31.66
CA ASP A 196 -6.04 -11.54 32.29
C ASP A 196 -5.60 -12.79 31.49
N ALA A 197 -4.34 -13.21 31.64
CA ALA A 197 -3.95 -14.61 31.45
C ALA A 197 -2.55 -14.89 32.05
N GLU A 198 -2.49 -15.09 33.37
CA GLU A 198 -1.50 -16.02 33.91
C GLU A 198 -1.81 -17.41 33.32
N ASN A 199 -0.94 -17.89 32.42
CA ASN A 199 -0.95 -19.20 31.75
C ASN A 199 -1.96 -19.37 30.60
N ASN A 200 -1.52 -19.06 29.38
CA ASN A 200 -1.47 -20.00 28.26
C ASN A 200 -0.78 -19.32 27.07
N ASP A 201 0.12 -20.07 26.42
CA ASP A 201 0.71 -19.70 25.14
C ASP A 201 -0.42 -19.57 24.09
N GLU A 202 -0.36 -18.50 23.30
CA GLU A 202 -1.34 -18.10 22.25
C GLU A 202 -2.63 -17.45 22.78
N VAL A 203 -2.52 -16.23 23.32
CA VAL A 203 -3.67 -15.32 23.40
C VAL A 203 -3.78 -14.61 22.05
N ASP A 204 -4.88 -14.82 21.33
CA ASP A 204 -5.23 -14.00 20.16
C ASP A 204 -5.15 -12.51 20.56
N GLU A 205 -4.13 -11.82 20.07
CA GLU A 205 -3.96 -10.38 20.27
C GLU A 205 -5.05 -9.67 19.45
N ASP A 206 -6.06 -9.12 20.11
CA ASP A 206 -7.01 -8.24 19.44
C ASP A 206 -6.26 -6.96 19.01
N GLU A 207 -5.95 -6.84 17.72
CA GLU A 207 -5.33 -5.65 17.13
C GLU A 207 -6.41 -4.62 16.80
N GLU A 208 -6.37 -3.46 17.48
CA GLU A 208 -7.30 -2.36 17.24
C GLU A 208 -6.61 -1.26 16.44
N ILE A 209 -7.26 -0.78 15.38
CA ILE A 209 -6.76 0.36 14.60
C ILE A 209 -7.20 1.64 15.30
N THR A 210 -6.24 2.52 15.57
CA THR A 210 -6.46 3.74 16.36
C THR A 210 -5.71 4.93 15.80
N MET A 211 -6.24 6.13 16.02
CA MET A 211 -5.51 7.37 15.74
C MET A 211 -4.74 7.79 17.00
N MET A 212 -3.45 8.03 16.86
CA MET A 212 -2.55 8.37 17.96
C MET A 212 -2.03 9.81 17.81
N PRO A 213 -2.69 10.81 18.44
CA PRO A 213 -2.29 12.20 18.31
C PRO A 213 -0.81 12.38 18.66
N MET A 214 -0.10 13.16 17.84
CA MET A 214 1.36 13.40 17.89
C MET A 214 2.20 12.33 17.18
N ALA A 215 1.88 11.04 17.30
CA ALA A 215 2.65 9.99 16.62
C ALA A 215 2.50 10.05 15.10
N ASP A 216 1.30 10.35 14.64
CA ASP A 216 0.96 10.54 13.22
C ASP A 216 1.52 11.82 12.59
N MET A 217 2.16 12.69 13.38
CA MET A 217 2.80 13.92 12.88
C MET A 217 4.26 13.72 12.45
N LEU A 218 4.80 12.50 12.64
CA LEU A 218 6.12 12.12 12.19
C LEU A 218 6.09 11.77 10.69
N ASN A 219 6.80 12.56 9.88
CA ASN A 219 6.84 12.40 8.42
C ASN A 219 7.88 11.39 7.94
N HIS A 220 7.63 10.82 6.77
CA HIS A 220 8.52 9.84 6.10
C HIS A 220 9.65 10.47 5.27
N LYS A 221 9.48 11.70 4.78
CA LYS A 221 10.47 12.32 3.89
C LYS A 221 11.75 12.70 4.64
N THR A 222 12.88 12.21 4.11
CA THR A 222 14.21 12.24 4.73
C THR A 222 14.83 13.66 4.77
N GLY A 223 15.48 13.96 5.90
CA GLY A 223 16.08 15.26 6.28
C GLY A 223 16.42 15.25 7.79
N PHE A 224 16.43 16.42 8.46
CA PHE A 224 16.49 16.53 9.94
C PHE A 224 15.18 16.11 10.65
N ASN A 225 14.34 15.32 9.98
CA ASN A 225 13.03 14.88 10.50
C ASN A 225 13.19 13.63 11.37
N ASN A 226 12.35 13.51 12.39
CA ASN A 226 12.30 12.32 13.23
C ASN A 226 11.55 11.21 12.49
N TYR A 227 12.25 10.10 12.25
CA TYR A 227 11.87 9.01 11.36
C TYR A 227 10.63 8.25 11.85
N ASN A 228 9.60 8.17 11.00
CA ASN A 228 8.59 7.12 11.03
C ASN A 228 8.75 6.29 9.73
N THR A 229 8.97 4.98 9.85
CA THR A 229 8.92 4.09 8.68
C THR A 229 7.46 3.80 8.38
N TYR A 230 6.92 4.34 7.29
CA TYR A 230 5.70 3.80 6.69
C TYR A 230 5.88 2.33 6.23
N GLY A 231 7.11 1.83 6.31
CA GLY A 231 7.53 0.47 5.99
C GLY A 231 8.40 0.47 4.74
N GLU A 232 8.75 -0.72 4.28
CA GLU A 232 9.43 -0.94 3.01
C GLU A 232 8.37 -0.97 1.88
N LEU A 233 7.82 0.21 1.56
CA LEU A 233 6.72 0.34 0.59
C LEU A 233 7.21 0.69 -0.81
N CYS A 234 6.65 0.04 -1.83
CA CYS A 234 6.84 0.42 -3.22
C CYS A 234 6.09 1.73 -3.57
N SER A 235 6.50 2.38 -4.66
CA SER A 235 5.89 3.65 -5.12
C SER A 235 4.39 3.54 -5.36
N ALA A 236 3.88 2.39 -5.82
CA ALA A 236 2.44 2.18 -6.00
C ALA A 236 1.66 2.28 -4.68
N ASP A 237 2.20 1.69 -3.61
CA ASP A 237 1.58 1.77 -2.28
C ASP A 237 1.78 3.14 -1.64
N LEU A 238 2.95 3.78 -1.83
CA LEU A 238 3.18 5.15 -1.36
C LEU A 238 2.17 6.12 -2.00
N LEU A 239 1.98 6.03 -3.32
CA LEU A 239 1.05 6.90 -4.04
C LEU A 239 -0.39 6.67 -3.58
N ARG A 240 -0.79 5.41 -3.46
CA ARG A 240 -2.16 5.04 -3.10
C ARG A 240 -2.51 5.43 -1.67
N LYS A 241 -1.62 5.19 -0.72
CA LYS A 241 -1.87 5.41 0.71
C LYS A 241 -1.58 6.84 1.17
N TYR A 242 -0.59 7.51 0.57
CA TYR A 242 -0.08 8.80 1.06
C TYR A 242 -0.04 9.91 0.00
N GLY A 243 -0.29 9.61 -1.27
CA GLY A 243 -0.34 10.63 -2.34
C GLY A 243 1.02 11.13 -2.81
N PHE A 244 2.12 10.44 -2.47
CA PHE A 244 3.47 10.77 -2.94
C PHE A 244 4.24 9.50 -3.33
N VAL A 245 5.40 9.68 -3.99
CA VAL A 245 6.37 8.60 -4.23
C VAL A 245 7.78 9.10 -3.95
N ASP A 246 8.68 8.17 -3.64
CA ASP A 246 10.10 8.48 -3.49
C ASP A 246 10.83 8.41 -4.82
N GLU A 247 11.79 9.31 -5.04
CA GLU A 247 12.67 9.23 -6.20
C GLU A 247 13.71 8.11 -5.99
N ASN A 248 13.82 7.19 -6.96
CA ASN A 248 14.72 6.03 -6.90
C ASN A 248 14.44 5.10 -5.70
N ASN A 249 13.17 4.82 -5.43
CA ASN A 249 12.77 3.91 -4.37
C ASN A 249 13.32 2.49 -4.62
N ILE A 250 14.15 2.00 -3.70
CA ILE A 250 14.77 0.66 -3.79
C ILE A 250 13.77 -0.48 -3.57
N HIS A 251 12.60 -0.17 -3.00
CA HIS A 251 11.52 -1.12 -2.72
C HIS A 251 10.48 -1.17 -3.85
N ASP A 252 10.76 -0.53 -5.00
CA ASP A 252 9.85 -0.59 -6.14
C ASP A 252 9.72 -2.00 -6.71
N ILE A 253 8.51 -2.32 -7.14
CA ILE A 253 8.14 -3.62 -7.67
C ILE A 253 7.25 -3.46 -8.90
N VAL A 254 7.17 -4.52 -9.71
CA VAL A 254 6.14 -4.73 -10.71
C VAL A 254 5.33 -5.95 -10.32
N GLU A 255 4.01 -5.77 -10.27
CA GLU A 255 3.07 -6.85 -10.05
C GLU A 255 2.63 -7.47 -11.38
N LEU A 256 2.67 -8.80 -11.41
CA LEU A 256 2.15 -9.63 -12.48
C LEU A 256 0.95 -10.41 -11.96
N ASN A 257 -0.24 -10.10 -12.50
CA ASN A 257 -1.43 -10.88 -12.21
C ASN A 257 -1.24 -12.33 -12.70
N GLY A 258 -1.54 -13.31 -11.84
CA GLY A 258 -1.33 -14.73 -12.11
C GLY A 258 -2.08 -15.22 -13.35
N GLN A 259 -3.31 -14.76 -13.56
CA GLN A 259 -4.09 -15.07 -14.76
C GLN A 259 -3.43 -14.48 -16.02
N PHE A 260 -2.95 -13.23 -15.96
CA PHE A 260 -2.20 -12.63 -17.05
C PHE A 260 -0.93 -13.41 -17.41
N VAL A 261 -0.20 -13.92 -16.40
CA VAL A 261 0.99 -14.76 -16.61
C VAL A 261 0.61 -16.06 -17.33
N VAL A 262 -0.42 -16.75 -16.83
CA VAL A 262 -0.96 -17.98 -17.42
C VAL A 262 -1.36 -17.74 -18.87
N ASP A 263 -2.16 -16.72 -19.16
CA ASP A 263 -2.68 -16.43 -20.49
C ASP A 263 -1.56 -16.12 -21.48
N THR A 264 -0.50 -15.46 -21.03
CA THR A 264 0.60 -15.02 -21.90
C THR A 264 1.63 -16.10 -22.15
N LEU A 265 1.90 -16.96 -21.17
CA LEU A 265 2.86 -18.07 -21.30
C LEU A 265 2.25 -19.30 -21.99
N SER A 266 0.94 -19.32 -22.19
CA SER A 266 0.23 -20.38 -22.87
C SER A 266 0.51 -20.40 -24.38
N ILE A 267 0.58 -21.60 -24.94
CA ILE A 267 0.61 -21.83 -26.39
C ILE A 267 -0.86 -22.00 -26.86
N ASP A 268 -1.23 -21.34 -27.98
CA ASP A 268 -2.58 -21.22 -28.56
C ASP A 268 -3.63 -22.28 -28.15
N GLU A 269 -4.76 -21.80 -27.63
CA GLU A 269 -5.90 -22.56 -27.09
C GLU A 269 -6.46 -23.61 -28.05
N ASP A 270 -6.36 -23.39 -29.36
CA ASP A 270 -6.95 -24.25 -30.39
C ASP A 270 -6.31 -25.65 -30.47
N THR A 271 -5.17 -25.86 -29.80
CA THR A 271 -4.41 -27.12 -29.87
C THR A 271 -4.37 -27.94 -28.58
N LYS A 272 -4.96 -27.45 -27.45
CA LYS A 272 -4.87 -28.15 -26.16
C LYS A 272 -6.14 -28.87 -25.72
N ASP A 273 -5.88 -30.01 -25.10
CA ASP A 273 -6.78 -30.72 -24.20
C ASP A 273 -7.09 -29.82 -22.99
N LYS A 274 -8.21 -29.09 -23.03
CA LYS A 274 -8.64 -28.12 -21.99
C LYS A 274 -8.54 -28.67 -20.57
N LYS A 275 -8.71 -29.99 -20.41
CA LYS A 275 -8.59 -30.68 -19.13
C LYS A 275 -7.15 -30.68 -18.60
N ALA A 276 -6.17 -30.96 -19.45
CA ALA A 276 -4.76 -30.95 -19.05
C ALA A 276 -4.29 -29.52 -18.69
N PHE A 277 -4.79 -28.52 -19.41
CA PHE A 277 -4.49 -27.11 -19.15
C PHE A 277 -4.98 -26.66 -17.76
N LYS A 278 -6.25 -26.88 -17.46
CA LYS A 278 -6.82 -26.55 -16.14
C LYS A 278 -6.05 -27.25 -15.02
N LEU A 279 -5.68 -28.51 -15.27
CA LEU A 279 -4.97 -29.34 -14.32
C LEU A 279 -3.50 -28.91 -14.08
N ASN A 280 -2.90 -28.14 -14.99
CA ASN A 280 -1.60 -27.49 -14.77
C ASN A 280 -1.72 -26.32 -13.81
N ILE A 281 -2.74 -25.47 -14.02
CA ILE A 281 -2.98 -24.27 -13.20
C ILE A 281 -3.28 -24.69 -11.76
N GLU A 282 -4.16 -25.67 -11.57
CA GLU A 282 -4.51 -26.20 -10.24
C GLU A 282 -3.27 -26.66 -9.47
N MET A 283 -2.34 -27.37 -10.13
CA MET A 283 -1.09 -27.80 -9.46
C MET A 283 -0.18 -26.64 -9.06
N LEU A 284 -0.07 -25.63 -9.91
CA LEU A 284 0.78 -24.48 -9.62
C LEU A 284 0.24 -23.68 -8.43
N LEU A 285 -1.09 -23.58 -8.31
CA LEU A 285 -1.78 -22.97 -7.17
C LEU A 285 -1.65 -23.82 -5.90
N GLU A 286 -1.83 -25.14 -6.00
CA GLU A 286 -1.72 -26.07 -4.85
C GLU A 286 -0.35 -26.03 -4.16
N GLU A 287 0.70 -25.67 -4.91
CA GLU A 287 2.09 -25.69 -4.46
C GLU A 287 2.68 -24.28 -4.29
N ASP A 288 1.83 -23.26 -4.28
CA ASP A 288 2.19 -21.86 -4.03
C ASP A 288 3.26 -21.32 -5.02
N ILE A 289 3.30 -21.89 -6.24
CA ILE A 289 4.20 -21.45 -7.32
C ILE A 289 3.51 -20.38 -8.16
N LEU A 290 2.22 -20.56 -8.45
CA LEU A 290 1.37 -19.54 -9.06
C LEU A 290 0.56 -18.90 -7.95
N ASN A 291 0.66 -17.58 -7.86
CA ASN A 291 -0.13 -16.76 -6.95
C ASN A 291 -0.96 -15.76 -7.73
N ASP A 292 -1.95 -15.16 -7.07
CA ASP A 292 -2.78 -14.09 -7.66
C ASP A 292 -1.90 -12.94 -8.18
N ILE A 293 -0.80 -12.65 -7.47
CA ILE A 293 0.21 -11.67 -7.84
C ILE A 293 1.60 -12.30 -7.69
N LEU A 294 2.39 -12.23 -8.76
CA LEU A 294 3.83 -12.46 -8.72
C LEU A 294 4.58 -11.12 -8.74
N ILE A 295 5.66 -11.02 -7.98
CA ILE A 295 6.43 -9.79 -7.79
C ILE A 295 7.74 -9.87 -8.57
N LEU A 296 8.05 -8.78 -9.28
CA LEU A 296 9.35 -8.49 -9.85
C LEU A 296 9.90 -7.27 -9.14
N ASP A 297 11.13 -7.29 -8.65
CA ASP A 297 11.69 -6.20 -7.85
C ASP A 297 12.89 -5.52 -8.51
N THR A 298 13.51 -4.60 -7.77
CA THR A 298 14.67 -3.83 -8.24
C THR A 298 15.95 -4.66 -8.45
N THR A 299 16.00 -5.92 -7.98
CA THR A 299 17.12 -6.85 -8.25
C THR A 299 17.18 -7.24 -9.72
N LYS A 300 16.04 -7.20 -10.41
CA LYS A 300 15.88 -7.59 -11.82
C LYS A 300 16.28 -9.04 -12.07
N GLU A 301 16.23 -9.88 -11.04
CA GLU A 301 16.39 -11.33 -11.18
C GLU A 301 15.07 -11.95 -11.63
N ILE A 302 15.14 -13.02 -12.43
CA ILE A 302 13.95 -13.73 -12.89
C ILE A 302 13.52 -14.68 -11.76
N PRO A 303 12.31 -14.53 -11.19
CA PRO A 303 11.81 -15.45 -10.18
C PRO A 303 11.82 -16.91 -10.68
N PRO A 304 12.36 -17.86 -9.90
CA PRO A 304 12.33 -19.28 -10.23
C PRO A 304 10.92 -19.79 -10.57
N GLU A 305 9.90 -19.25 -9.92
CA GLU A 305 8.49 -19.55 -10.08
C GLU A 305 8.04 -19.27 -11.52
N LEU A 306 8.43 -18.12 -12.10
CA LEU A 306 8.10 -17.79 -13.49
C LEU A 306 8.73 -18.76 -14.49
N ILE A 307 9.93 -19.27 -14.19
CA ILE A 307 10.59 -20.29 -15.02
C ILE A 307 9.82 -21.61 -14.95
N ILE A 308 9.36 -22.00 -13.76
CA ILE A 308 8.59 -23.22 -13.54
C ILE A 308 7.20 -23.12 -14.21
N ILE A 309 6.52 -21.99 -14.04
CA ILE A 309 5.23 -21.71 -14.70
C ILE A 309 5.41 -21.80 -16.22
N ALA A 310 6.37 -21.07 -16.79
CA ALA A 310 6.63 -21.12 -18.24
C ALA A 310 6.84 -22.55 -18.73
N LYS A 311 7.64 -23.37 -18.02
CA LYS A 311 7.84 -24.78 -18.37
C LYS A 311 6.56 -25.58 -18.37
N ILE A 312 5.80 -25.52 -17.28
CA ILE A 312 4.56 -26.30 -17.13
C ILE A 312 3.53 -25.88 -18.18
N MET A 313 3.44 -24.58 -18.44
CA MET A 313 2.52 -24.02 -19.42
C MET A 313 2.91 -24.36 -20.87
N THR A 314 4.18 -24.64 -21.16
CA THR A 314 4.62 -25.09 -22.50
C THR A 314 4.72 -26.61 -22.67
N MET A 315 4.46 -27.42 -21.63
CA MET A 315 4.52 -28.89 -21.74
C MET A 315 3.52 -29.44 -22.77
N ASP A 316 4.01 -30.38 -23.58
CA ASP A 316 3.14 -31.23 -24.40
C ASP A 316 2.42 -32.31 -23.55
N LYS A 317 1.47 -33.01 -24.17
CA LYS A 317 0.66 -34.05 -23.51
C LYS A 317 1.49 -35.21 -22.96
N ALA A 318 2.59 -35.59 -23.61
CA ALA A 318 3.45 -36.69 -23.20
C ALA A 318 4.34 -36.28 -22.01
N GLN A 319 4.92 -35.08 -22.08
CA GLN A 319 5.68 -34.45 -21.01
C GLN A 319 4.82 -34.29 -19.76
N PHE A 320 3.60 -33.76 -19.92
CA PHE A 320 2.67 -33.60 -18.81
C PHE A 320 2.28 -34.94 -18.16
N LYS A 321 1.97 -35.97 -18.96
CA LYS A 321 1.69 -37.32 -18.44
C LYS A 321 2.88 -37.91 -17.67
N LYS A 322 4.11 -37.63 -18.10
CA LYS A 322 5.32 -38.07 -17.39
C LYS A 322 5.50 -37.32 -16.08
N PHE A 323 5.36 -36.00 -16.09
CA PHE A 323 5.42 -35.13 -14.92
C PHE A 323 4.38 -35.55 -13.85
N ARG A 324 3.13 -35.81 -14.25
CA ARG A 324 2.06 -36.29 -13.36
C ARG A 324 2.35 -37.64 -12.69
N LYS A 325 3.21 -38.48 -13.29
CA LYS A 325 3.61 -39.75 -12.65
C LYS A 325 4.68 -39.57 -11.60
N THR A 326 5.54 -38.56 -11.76
CA THR A 326 6.65 -38.31 -10.84
C THR A 326 6.27 -37.38 -9.69
N ASN A 327 5.25 -36.53 -9.89
CA ASN A 327 4.78 -35.53 -8.93
C ASN A 327 5.87 -34.57 -8.39
N ASN A 328 6.96 -34.40 -9.16
CA ASN A 328 8.09 -33.53 -8.82
C ASN A 328 8.16 -32.39 -9.82
N PHE A 329 8.05 -31.14 -9.34
CA PHE A 329 8.15 -29.94 -10.17
C PHE A 329 9.50 -29.88 -10.90
N PRO A 330 9.51 -29.34 -12.14
CA PRO A 330 10.76 -29.19 -12.87
C PRO A 330 11.66 -28.16 -12.16
N GLU A 331 12.96 -28.42 -12.11
CA GLU A 331 13.92 -27.41 -11.64
C GLU A 331 13.79 -26.12 -12.47
N PRO A 332 14.03 -24.91 -11.91
CA PRO A 332 13.92 -23.61 -12.58
C PRO A 332 15.08 -23.33 -13.56
N LYS A 333 15.39 -24.30 -14.42
CA LYS A 333 16.46 -24.19 -15.43
C LYS A 333 15.99 -23.50 -16.72
N MET A 334 16.62 -22.38 -17.07
CA MET A 334 16.35 -21.64 -18.31
C MET A 334 16.69 -22.46 -19.58
N ASN A 335 15.94 -22.24 -20.65
CA ASN A 335 16.23 -22.69 -22.02
C ASN A 335 15.71 -21.66 -23.03
N LEU A 336 15.95 -21.87 -24.33
CA LEU A 336 15.58 -20.91 -25.37
C LEU A 336 14.06 -20.68 -25.50
N ASP A 337 13.25 -21.73 -25.34
CA ASP A 337 11.78 -21.62 -25.39
C ASP A 337 11.26 -20.78 -24.22
N ILE A 338 11.72 -21.07 -23.00
CA ILE A 338 11.35 -20.32 -21.80
C ILE A 338 11.81 -18.86 -21.90
N LYS A 339 13.06 -18.61 -22.34
CA LYS A 339 13.56 -17.25 -22.59
C LYS A 339 12.63 -16.49 -23.53
N THR A 340 12.23 -17.12 -24.64
CA THR A 340 11.33 -16.49 -25.63
C THR A 340 9.97 -16.16 -25.01
N ARG A 341 9.41 -17.06 -24.19
CA ARG A 341 8.13 -16.85 -23.51
C ARG A 341 8.18 -15.76 -22.44
N LEU A 342 9.27 -15.70 -21.66
CA LEU A 342 9.44 -14.65 -20.66
C LEU A 342 9.67 -13.27 -21.30
N ILE A 343 10.39 -13.21 -22.43
CA ILE A 343 10.48 -11.98 -23.23
C ILE A 343 9.07 -11.53 -23.65
N GLN A 344 8.27 -12.42 -24.22
CA GLN A 344 6.88 -12.12 -24.61
C GLN A 344 6.04 -11.63 -23.42
N LEU A 345 6.19 -12.26 -22.25
CA LEU A 345 5.50 -11.86 -21.02
C LEU A 345 5.84 -10.43 -20.62
N PHE A 346 7.14 -10.09 -20.56
CA PHE A 346 7.58 -8.77 -20.13
C PHE A 346 7.32 -7.68 -21.17
N GLU A 347 7.46 -7.97 -22.47
CA GLU A 347 7.07 -7.06 -23.55
C GLU A 347 5.57 -6.78 -23.53
N LYS A 348 4.73 -7.82 -23.33
CA LYS A 348 3.28 -7.63 -23.19
C LYS A 348 2.94 -6.82 -21.94
N ARG A 349 3.60 -7.09 -20.81
CA ARG A 349 3.41 -6.31 -19.58
C ARG A 349 3.81 -4.84 -19.75
N LEU A 350 4.90 -4.56 -20.46
CA LEU A 350 5.33 -3.19 -20.82
C LEU A 350 4.30 -2.50 -21.73
N SER A 351 3.68 -3.24 -22.65
CA SER A 351 2.69 -2.67 -23.57
C SER A 351 1.39 -2.22 -22.90
N MET A 352 1.16 -2.60 -21.63
CA MET A 352 0.00 -2.19 -20.85
C MET A 352 0.10 -0.75 -20.33
N TYR A 353 1.30 -0.15 -20.27
CA TYR A 353 1.43 1.23 -19.83
C TYR A 353 1.02 2.21 -20.94
N LYS A 354 0.34 3.29 -20.55
CA LYS A 354 -0.09 4.37 -21.46
C LYS A 354 1.03 4.98 -22.32
N THR A 355 2.24 5.06 -21.77
CA THR A 355 3.38 5.78 -22.38
C THR A 355 4.64 4.94 -22.39
N SER A 356 5.60 5.28 -23.25
CA SER A 356 6.95 4.70 -23.19
C SER A 356 7.84 5.42 -22.15
N ILE A 357 9.01 4.85 -21.83
CA ILE A 357 10.04 5.56 -21.02
C ILE A 357 10.43 6.89 -21.67
N LYS A 358 10.57 6.90 -23.00
CA LYS A 358 10.97 8.10 -23.73
C LYS A 358 9.93 9.21 -23.59
N ASP A 359 8.65 8.88 -23.73
CA ASP A 359 7.57 9.85 -23.59
C ASP A 359 7.52 10.41 -22.17
N ASP A 360 7.69 9.55 -21.16
CA ASP A 360 7.75 9.94 -19.75
C ASP A 360 8.92 10.88 -19.43
N ASP A 361 10.11 10.56 -19.92
CA ASP A 361 11.29 11.41 -19.77
C ASP A 361 11.13 12.75 -20.50
N GLU A 362 10.35 12.81 -21.59
CA GLU A 362 10.00 14.06 -22.27
C GLU A 362 8.96 14.86 -21.48
N ILE A 363 7.93 14.23 -20.91
CA ILE A 363 6.92 14.90 -20.09
C ILE A 363 7.54 15.50 -18.82
N LEU A 364 8.46 14.78 -18.16
CA LEU A 364 9.15 15.27 -16.96
C LEU A 364 10.03 16.51 -17.20
N LYS A 365 10.44 16.77 -18.45
CA LYS A 365 11.18 18.00 -18.81
C LYS A 365 10.27 19.22 -18.96
N SER A 366 8.95 19.02 -19.00
CA SER A 366 7.99 20.13 -19.10
C SER A 366 7.97 20.95 -17.81
N ASN A 367 7.92 22.28 -17.95
CA ASN A 367 7.85 23.20 -16.82
C ASN A 367 6.46 23.27 -16.16
N ASN A 368 5.45 22.61 -16.72
CA ASN A 368 4.05 22.74 -16.27
C ASN A 368 3.38 21.38 -16.03
N ILE A 369 4.06 20.52 -15.26
CA ILE A 369 3.55 19.21 -14.87
C ILE A 369 2.87 19.29 -13.49
N SER A 370 1.69 18.70 -13.36
CA SER A 370 1.03 18.59 -12.05
C SER A 370 1.78 17.59 -11.15
N LEU A 371 1.71 17.77 -9.83
CA LEU A 371 2.39 16.88 -8.90
C LEU A 371 1.88 15.44 -9.00
N LYS A 372 0.56 15.27 -9.14
CA LYS A 372 -0.10 13.97 -9.37
C LYS A 372 0.49 13.25 -10.59
N LEU A 373 0.60 13.94 -11.72
CA LEU A 373 1.19 13.39 -12.94
C LEU A 373 2.68 13.09 -12.75
N LYS A 374 3.43 13.97 -12.08
CA LYS A 374 4.85 13.76 -11.79
C LYS A 374 5.06 12.45 -11.00
N TYR A 375 4.30 12.22 -9.94
CA TYR A 375 4.41 11.02 -9.11
C TYR A 375 3.98 9.75 -9.86
N THR A 376 2.90 9.82 -10.64
CA THR A 376 2.51 8.72 -11.53
C THR A 376 3.61 8.36 -12.51
N ILE A 377 4.29 9.35 -13.10
CA ILE A 377 5.39 9.12 -14.03
C ILE A 377 6.60 8.49 -13.32
N ILE A 378 7.00 9.00 -12.16
CA ILE A 378 8.13 8.45 -11.40
C ILE A 378 7.89 6.95 -11.09
N MET A 379 6.70 6.62 -10.60
CA MET A 379 6.30 5.24 -10.31
C MET A 379 6.36 4.36 -11.56
N ARG A 380 5.65 4.71 -12.64
CA ARG A 380 5.61 3.88 -13.86
C ARG A 380 6.96 3.80 -14.57
N LEU A 381 7.82 4.82 -14.47
CA LEU A 381 9.20 4.76 -14.95
C LEU A 381 10.00 3.70 -14.20
N SER A 382 9.86 3.63 -12.87
CA SER A 382 10.53 2.61 -12.06
C SER A 382 10.09 1.20 -12.46
N GLU A 383 8.78 0.99 -12.59
CA GLU A 383 8.21 -0.28 -13.05
C GLU A 383 8.72 -0.68 -14.45
N LYS A 384 8.71 0.26 -15.42
CA LYS A 384 9.24 0.02 -16.76
C LYS A 384 10.73 -0.30 -16.75
N ARG A 385 11.53 0.35 -15.89
CA ARG A 385 12.98 0.10 -15.75
C ARG A 385 13.27 -1.28 -15.17
N ILE A 386 12.45 -1.78 -14.25
CA ILE A 386 12.53 -3.16 -13.76
C ILE A 386 12.32 -4.14 -14.93
N LEU A 387 11.23 -3.96 -15.69
CA LEU A 387 10.91 -4.82 -16.84
C LEU A 387 11.97 -4.77 -17.94
N HIS A 388 12.50 -3.58 -18.26
CA HIS A 388 13.62 -3.45 -19.20
C HIS A 388 14.89 -4.15 -18.70
N GLY A 389 15.22 -4.04 -17.41
CA GLY A 389 16.35 -4.75 -16.82
C GLY A 389 16.22 -6.27 -16.91
N LEU A 390 15.02 -6.80 -16.69
CA LEU A 390 14.72 -8.23 -16.89
C LEU A 390 14.86 -8.66 -18.35
N LEU A 391 14.38 -7.84 -19.29
CA LEU A 391 14.55 -8.08 -20.72
C LEU A 391 16.02 -8.06 -21.13
N ASP A 392 16.82 -7.13 -20.62
CA ASP A 392 18.26 -7.07 -20.87
C ASP A 392 18.96 -8.33 -20.32
N ASN A 393 18.61 -8.76 -19.11
CA ASN A 393 19.13 -10.00 -18.52
C ASN A 393 18.77 -11.22 -19.36
N LEU A 394 17.53 -11.32 -19.84
CA LEU A 394 17.10 -12.38 -20.75
C LEU A 394 17.84 -12.32 -22.09
N ASN A 395 17.98 -11.13 -22.70
CA ASN A 395 18.64 -10.96 -23.99
C ASN A 395 20.12 -11.35 -23.93
N ASN A 396 20.80 -11.00 -22.83
CA ASN A 396 22.20 -11.34 -22.58
C ASN A 396 22.40 -12.79 -22.10
N TRP A 397 21.34 -13.48 -21.66
CA TRP A 397 21.42 -14.90 -21.30
C TRP A 397 21.86 -15.74 -22.50
N ASN A 398 22.97 -16.46 -22.31
CA ASN A 398 23.52 -17.43 -23.26
C ASN A 398 23.61 -18.82 -22.63
N ASP A 399 23.22 -19.85 -23.38
CA ASP A 399 23.19 -21.26 -22.92
C ASP A 399 24.60 -21.80 -22.58
N ASP A 400 25.66 -21.16 -23.09
CA ASP A 400 27.03 -21.66 -22.98
C ASP A 400 27.76 -21.26 -21.68
N GLU A 401 27.43 -20.13 -21.05
CA GLU A 401 28.01 -19.74 -19.75
C GLU A 401 27.59 -20.71 -18.63
N ASN A 402 26.34 -21.19 -18.67
CA ASN A 402 25.86 -22.24 -17.78
C ASN A 402 26.57 -23.59 -18.01
N LYS A 403 26.90 -23.93 -19.27
CA LYS A 403 27.70 -25.13 -19.57
C LYS A 403 29.12 -25.00 -19.06
N GLU A 404 29.75 -23.84 -19.16
CA GLU A 404 31.09 -23.59 -18.61
C GLU A 404 31.10 -23.59 -17.08
N GLU A 405 30.10 -23.02 -16.42
CA GLU A 405 30.00 -23.01 -14.95
C GLU A 405 29.74 -24.41 -14.40
N ILE A 406 28.88 -25.20 -15.05
CA ILE A 406 28.67 -26.63 -14.75
C ILE A 406 29.96 -27.44 -15.00
N GLN A 407 30.71 -27.15 -16.07
CA GLN A 407 32.00 -27.78 -16.32
C GLN A 407 33.06 -27.37 -15.29
N ARG A 408 33.09 -26.11 -14.83
CA ARG A 408 33.97 -25.62 -13.76
C ARG A 408 33.64 -26.25 -12.42
N LYS A 409 32.36 -26.39 -12.05
CA LYS A 409 31.91 -27.10 -10.83
C LYS A 409 32.26 -28.60 -10.90
N LYS A 410 32.10 -29.26 -12.05
CA LYS A 410 32.53 -30.66 -12.25
C LYS A 410 34.05 -30.86 -12.20
N ARG A 411 34.84 -29.86 -12.62
CA ARG A 411 36.32 -29.87 -12.52
C ARG A 411 36.85 -29.62 -11.10
N LYS A 412 36.04 -29.07 -10.19
CA LYS A 412 36.41 -28.88 -8.77
C LYS A 412 36.08 -30.08 -7.86
N ILE A 413 35.32 -31.06 -8.37
CA ILE A 413 34.89 -32.28 -7.63
C ILE A 413 35.72 -33.52 -8.07
N LYS A 414 36.59 -33.37 -9.09
CA LYS A 414 37.69 -34.29 -9.38
C LYS A 414 38.97 -33.73 -8.80
#